data_AF-A0A7J6DTD7-F1
#
_entry.id   AF-A0A7J6DTD7-F1
#
_cell.length_a   1.000
_cell.length_b   1.000
_cell.length_c   1.000
_cell.angle_alpha   90.00
_cell.angle_beta   90.00
_cell.angle_gamma   90.00
#
_symmetry.space_group_name_H-M   'P 1'
#
loop_
_entity.id
_entity.type
_entity.pdbx_description
1 polymer ?
#
loop_
_entity_poly.entity_id
_entity_poly.type
_entity_poly.pdbx_seq_one_letter_code
_entity_poly.pdbx_strand_id
1 'polypeptide(L)'
;MTKKVDNYGVFRHKSNIQDMWHSRIGQVQMRESSLHGTPGNRSSGDGVGPVAQRIRARGYEPRCRGFESLLAHNWPKREGPFPLGALYFGGVYDTWAPGGGDVRKITNLTLSPSIVFGYLLKSPFGGEGWIVSVDDLEDIIGGHVWLGSICILGGIWHILTKPFAWARRALVWSGEAYLSYSLGALSVFGFIACCFVWFNNTAYPSEFYGPTGPEASQAQAFTFLVRDQRLGANVGSAQGPTGLGKYLMRSPTGEVIFGGETMRFWDLRAPCL
;
A
#
# COMPACT_ATOMS: atom_id res chain seq x y z
N MET A 1 21.86 -26.98 23.59
CA MET A 1 20.84 -25.95 23.28
C MET A 1 19.79 -25.98 24.39
N THR A 2 19.96 -25.13 25.40
CA THR A 2 19.15 -25.16 26.63
C THR A 2 17.88 -24.33 26.45
N LYS A 3 16.72 -24.99 26.53
CA LYS A 3 15.40 -24.33 26.53
C LYS A 3 15.23 -23.60 27.86
N LYS A 4 14.98 -22.29 27.83
CA LYS A 4 14.56 -21.52 29.00
C LYS A 4 13.05 -21.32 28.90
N VAL A 5 12.33 -21.82 29.90
CA VAL A 5 10.88 -21.66 30.05
C VAL A 5 10.67 -20.49 30.99
N ASP A 6 9.96 -19.44 30.55
CA ASP A 6 9.49 -18.39 31.45
C ASP A 6 8.21 -18.85 32.15
N ASN A 7 7.93 -18.30 33.34
CA ASN A 7 6.88 -18.70 34.30
C ASN A 7 5.41 -18.71 33.76
N TYR A 8 5.20 -18.47 32.47
CA TYR A 8 3.89 -18.42 31.81
C TYR A 8 3.74 -19.43 30.66
N GLY A 9 4.68 -20.36 30.45
CA GLY A 9 4.49 -21.48 29.51
C GLY A 9 4.38 -21.10 28.03
N VAL A 10 4.76 -19.88 27.66
CA VAL A 10 4.76 -19.42 26.27
C VAL A 10 6.04 -19.90 25.57
N PHE A 11 5.90 -20.81 24.61
CA PHE A 11 6.98 -21.15 23.68
C PHE A 11 7.27 -19.95 22.77
N ARG A 12 8.24 -19.09 23.14
CA ARG A 12 8.81 -18.13 22.20
C ARG A 12 9.78 -18.86 21.28
N HIS A 13 9.33 -19.17 20.07
CA HIS A 13 10.23 -19.31 18.93
C HIS A 13 10.02 -18.10 18.01
N LYS A 14 10.50 -16.93 18.42
CA LYS A 14 10.75 -15.80 17.50
C LYS A 14 12.25 -15.71 17.30
N SER A 15 12.69 -15.76 16.05
CA SER A 15 14.10 -15.72 15.67
C SER A 15 14.70 -14.37 16.08
N ASN A 16 15.81 -14.39 16.83
CA ASN A 16 16.54 -13.21 17.34
C ASN A 16 16.85 -12.13 16.27
N ILE A 17 16.82 -12.49 14.99
CA ILE A 17 17.19 -11.61 13.87
C ILE A 17 16.07 -10.62 13.53
N GLN A 18 14.81 -11.06 13.52
CA GLN A 18 13.68 -10.19 13.16
C GLN A 18 13.44 -9.10 14.23
N ASP A 19 13.48 -9.49 15.51
CA ASP A 19 13.37 -8.55 16.63
C ASP A 19 14.54 -7.54 16.65
N MET A 20 15.74 -7.98 16.26
CA MET A 20 16.91 -7.11 16.10
C MET A 20 16.70 -6.07 14.97
N TRP A 21 16.13 -6.47 13.83
CA TRP A 21 15.82 -5.54 12.73
C TRP A 21 14.78 -4.51 13.15
N HIS A 22 13.68 -4.93 13.79
CA HIS A 22 12.67 -3.99 14.30
C HIS A 22 13.27 -3.00 15.31
N SER A 23 14.11 -3.47 16.23
CA SER A 23 14.80 -2.62 17.20
C SER A 23 15.73 -1.61 16.52
N ARG A 24 16.51 -2.06 15.53
CA ARG A 24 17.44 -1.20 14.77
C ARG A 24 16.70 -0.12 13.98
N ILE A 25 15.59 -0.47 13.32
CA ILE A 25 14.74 0.50 12.63
C ILE A 25 14.22 1.56 13.61
N GLY A 26 13.71 1.13 14.78
CA GLY A 26 13.26 2.05 15.82
C GLY A 26 14.35 2.99 16.33
N GLN A 27 15.58 2.49 16.54
CA GLN A 27 16.71 3.33 16.97
C GLN A 27 17.12 4.35 15.90
N VAL A 28 17.17 3.94 14.63
CA VAL A 28 17.47 4.84 13.51
C VAL A 28 16.40 5.95 13.43
N GLN A 29 15.12 5.60 13.50
CA GLN A 29 14.03 6.56 13.46
C GLN A 29 14.07 7.57 14.62
N MET A 30 14.37 7.11 15.83
CA MET A 30 14.53 7.99 17.00
C MET A 30 15.71 8.95 16.84
N ARG A 31 16.84 8.43 16.33
CA ARG A 31 18.04 9.24 16.06
C ARG A 31 17.77 10.29 14.98
N GLU A 32 17.12 9.91 13.89
CA GLU A 32 16.76 10.84 12.82
C GLU A 32 15.79 11.91 13.30
N SER A 33 14.77 11.54 14.08
CA SER A 33 13.82 12.50 14.68
C SER A 33 14.54 13.57 15.50
N SER A 34 15.55 13.17 16.30
CA SER A 34 16.37 14.08 17.08
C SER A 34 17.22 15.02 16.21
N LEU A 35 17.81 14.50 15.13
CA LEU A 35 18.61 15.28 14.18
C LEU A 35 17.77 16.30 13.39
N HIS A 36 16.47 16.06 13.18
CA HIS A 36 15.58 17.03 12.53
C HIS A 36 14.96 18.02 13.52
N GLY A 37 14.61 17.57 14.73
CA GLY A 37 13.99 18.43 15.75
C GLY A 37 14.92 19.55 16.23
N THR A 38 16.23 19.31 16.28
CA THR A 38 17.22 20.29 16.76
C THR A 38 17.39 21.51 15.83
N PRO A 39 17.57 21.36 14.49
CA PRO A 39 17.50 22.48 13.55
C PRO A 39 16.11 23.14 13.49
N GLY A 40 15.03 22.35 13.60
CA GLY A 40 13.65 22.86 13.58
C GLY A 40 13.41 23.89 14.68
N ASN A 41 13.73 23.55 15.94
CA ASN A 41 13.61 24.45 17.08
C ASN A 41 14.48 25.71 16.93
N ARG A 42 15.70 25.57 16.41
CA ARG A 42 16.59 26.71 16.16
C ARG A 42 16.06 27.63 15.05
N SER A 43 15.30 27.10 14.09
CA SER A 43 14.71 27.87 12.99
C SER A 43 13.36 28.53 13.32
N SER A 44 12.71 28.11 14.42
CA SER A 44 11.38 28.59 14.84
C SER A 44 11.41 29.53 16.06
N GLY A 45 12.58 29.76 16.68
CA GLY A 45 12.69 30.63 17.85
C GLY A 45 12.53 32.13 17.54
N ASP A 46 12.17 32.90 18.56
CA ASP A 46 11.89 34.35 18.46
C ASP A 46 13.13 35.19 18.08
N GLY A 47 14.33 34.64 18.23
CA GLY A 47 15.60 35.30 17.87
C GLY A 47 15.94 35.28 16.37
N VAL A 48 15.06 34.74 15.53
CA VAL A 48 15.33 34.52 14.11
C VAL A 48 14.42 35.44 13.29
N GLY A 49 14.98 36.43 12.58
CA GLY A 49 14.23 37.49 11.87
C GLY A 49 13.16 37.00 10.87
N PRO A 50 12.22 37.83 10.40
CA PRO A 50 10.96 37.39 9.78
C PRO A 50 11.10 36.25 8.76
N VAL A 51 10.28 35.20 8.91
CA VAL A 51 10.31 34.00 8.04
C VAL A 51 10.25 34.39 6.55
N ALA A 52 9.42 35.37 6.20
CA ALA A 52 9.31 35.90 4.84
C ALA A 52 10.63 36.48 4.29
N GLN A 53 11.46 37.10 5.13
CA GLN A 53 12.77 37.63 4.73
C GLN A 53 13.79 36.51 4.51
N ARG A 54 13.73 35.43 5.31
CA ARG A 54 14.58 34.24 5.13
C ARG A 54 14.21 33.45 3.88
N ILE A 55 12.91 33.32 3.60
CA ILE A 55 12.38 32.71 2.38
C ILE A 55 12.85 33.51 1.16
N ARG A 56 12.70 34.85 1.18
CA ARG A 56 13.22 35.73 0.12
C ARG A 56 14.75 35.68 -0.03
N ALA A 57 15.51 35.62 1.07
CA ALA A 57 16.98 35.51 1.04
C ALA A 57 17.48 34.20 0.42
N ARG A 58 16.66 33.15 0.42
CA ARG A 58 16.91 31.89 -0.30
C ARG A 58 16.38 31.90 -1.74
N GLY A 59 15.95 33.06 -2.24
CA GLY A 59 15.44 33.23 -3.61
C GLY A 59 13.99 32.80 -3.82
N TYR A 60 13.26 32.51 -2.74
CA TYR A 60 11.87 32.07 -2.84
C TYR A 60 10.92 33.28 -2.79
N GLU A 61 10.16 33.45 -3.87
CA GLU A 61 9.01 34.33 -3.89
C GLU A 61 7.79 33.50 -4.34
N PRO A 62 6.70 33.46 -3.55
CA PRO A 62 5.53 32.63 -3.86
C PRO A 62 4.78 33.07 -5.12
N ARG A 63 5.23 34.16 -5.77
CA ARG A 63 4.75 34.63 -7.07
C ARG A 63 5.55 33.95 -8.21
N CYS A 64 4.92 32.97 -8.85
CA CYS A 64 5.20 32.35 -10.16
C CYS A 64 6.63 31.88 -10.53
N ARG A 65 7.71 32.28 -9.85
CA ARG A 65 9.11 31.97 -10.23
C ARG A 65 9.86 31.15 -9.19
N GLY A 66 9.62 31.36 -7.89
CA GLY A 66 10.36 30.67 -6.82
C GLY A 66 9.82 29.29 -6.45
N PHE A 67 8.56 28.98 -6.77
CA PHE A 67 7.89 27.76 -6.29
C PHE A 67 8.09 26.54 -7.21
N GLU A 68 8.40 26.73 -8.49
CA GLU A 68 8.66 25.62 -9.43
C GLU A 68 9.91 24.81 -9.05
N SER A 69 10.93 25.43 -8.44
CA SER A 69 12.07 24.68 -7.88
C SER A 69 11.70 23.85 -6.64
N LEU A 70 10.57 24.15 -5.99
CA LEU A 70 10.03 23.32 -4.92
C LEU A 70 9.24 22.12 -5.44
N LEU A 71 8.63 22.19 -6.64
CA LEU A 71 8.08 21.01 -7.31
C LEU A 71 9.19 19.99 -7.68
N ALA A 72 10.44 20.44 -7.77
CA ALA A 72 11.60 19.54 -7.82
C ALA A 72 11.79 18.71 -6.53
N HIS A 73 11.02 18.93 -5.47
CA HIS A 73 10.89 17.98 -4.35
C HIS A 73 10.17 16.68 -4.73
N ASN A 74 9.61 16.54 -5.95
CA ASN A 74 9.25 15.23 -6.52
C ASN A 74 10.48 14.33 -6.73
N TRP A 75 11.70 14.87 -6.59
CA TRP A 75 12.92 14.08 -6.48
C TRP A 75 12.94 13.27 -5.17
N PRO A 76 13.15 11.95 -5.20
CA PRO A 76 13.32 11.14 -3.99
C PRO A 76 14.58 11.60 -3.24
N LYS A 77 14.41 12.35 -2.14
CA LYS A 77 15.56 12.93 -1.41
C LYS A 77 16.22 11.96 -0.42
N ARG A 78 15.72 10.73 -0.23
CA ARG A 78 16.25 9.81 0.79
C ARG A 78 16.27 8.33 0.44
N GLU A 79 15.24 7.81 -0.20
CA GLU A 79 15.23 6.44 -0.70
C GLU A 79 15.38 6.53 -2.22
N GLY A 80 16.31 5.78 -2.80
CA GLY A 80 16.49 5.79 -4.25
C GLY A 80 15.17 5.51 -4.97
N PRO A 81 14.93 6.06 -6.18
CA PRO A 81 13.67 5.93 -6.92
C PRO A 81 13.29 4.47 -7.27
N PHE A 82 14.18 3.52 -7.02
CA PHE A 82 14.04 2.14 -7.40
C PHE A 82 13.96 1.25 -6.15
N PRO A 83 13.12 0.20 -6.17
CA PRO A 83 12.93 -0.72 -5.05
C PRO A 83 14.13 -1.67 -4.91
N LEU A 84 15.30 -1.12 -4.57
CA LEU A 84 16.56 -1.85 -4.43
C LEU A 84 16.48 -2.94 -3.35
N GLY A 85 15.67 -2.72 -2.31
CA GLY A 85 15.40 -3.68 -1.25
C GLY A 85 14.85 -5.01 -1.79
N ALA A 86 13.84 -4.91 -2.65
CA ALA A 86 13.15 -6.07 -3.22
C ALA A 86 13.98 -6.84 -4.25
N LEU A 87 14.82 -6.13 -5.01
CA LEU A 87 15.62 -6.69 -6.09
C LEU A 87 16.97 -7.24 -5.62
N TYR A 88 17.62 -6.56 -4.68
CA TYR A 88 19.01 -6.84 -4.30
C TYR A 88 19.19 -7.24 -2.83
N PHE A 89 18.36 -6.74 -1.90
CA PHE A 89 18.57 -6.89 -0.45
C PHE A 89 17.58 -7.84 0.23
N GLY A 90 17.58 -9.10 -0.20
CA GLY A 90 16.93 -10.19 0.55
C GLY A 90 15.49 -10.52 0.12
N GLY A 91 14.85 -9.68 -0.69
CA GLY A 91 13.52 -9.94 -1.23
C GLY A 91 12.39 -9.30 -0.43
N VAL A 92 11.15 -9.63 -0.79
CA VAL A 92 9.91 -9.15 -0.14
C VAL A 92 9.09 -10.37 0.26
N TYR A 93 8.30 -10.24 1.33
CA TYR A 93 7.37 -11.29 1.74
C TYR A 93 6.25 -11.42 0.71
N ASP A 94 6.07 -12.63 0.18
CA ASP A 94 5.00 -12.99 -0.74
C ASP A 94 4.04 -13.96 -0.05
N THR A 95 2.79 -13.55 0.16
CA THR A 95 1.73 -14.42 0.68
C THR A 95 1.28 -15.47 -0.34
N TRP A 96 1.48 -15.19 -1.64
CA TRP A 96 1.09 -16.08 -2.75
C TRP A 96 2.16 -17.10 -3.13
N ALA A 97 3.24 -17.20 -2.34
CA ALA A 97 4.29 -18.18 -2.59
C ALA A 97 3.74 -19.62 -2.57
N PRO A 98 4.18 -20.51 -3.49
CA PRO A 98 3.71 -21.89 -3.54
C PRO A 98 3.96 -22.64 -2.23
N GLY A 99 2.89 -23.11 -1.59
CA GLY A 99 2.96 -23.85 -0.32
C GLY A 99 2.82 -22.99 0.95
N GLY A 100 2.54 -21.69 0.80
CA GLY A 100 2.35 -20.73 1.89
C GLY A 100 3.36 -19.59 1.83
N GLY A 101 3.03 -18.46 2.49
CA GLY A 101 3.79 -17.23 2.32
C GLY A 101 5.24 -17.28 2.79
N ASP A 102 6.17 -16.80 1.95
CA ASP A 102 7.62 -16.80 2.20
C ASP A 102 8.30 -15.54 1.64
N VAL A 103 9.51 -15.23 2.11
CA VAL A 103 10.31 -14.13 1.58
C VAL A 103 11.03 -14.58 0.32
N ARG A 104 10.73 -13.93 -0.82
CA ARG A 104 11.39 -14.22 -2.09
C ARG A 104 11.96 -12.97 -2.76
N LYS A 105 13.04 -13.16 -3.50
CA LYS A 105 13.59 -12.12 -4.38
C LYS A 105 12.80 -12.08 -5.68
N ILE A 106 12.55 -10.88 -6.17
CA ILE A 106 11.79 -10.68 -7.40
C ILE A 106 12.77 -10.52 -8.55
N THR A 107 12.79 -11.50 -9.44
CA THR A 107 13.74 -11.57 -10.56
C THR A 107 13.12 -11.14 -11.89
N ASN A 108 11.81 -11.35 -12.07
CA ASN A 108 11.09 -11.06 -13.30
C ASN A 108 10.09 -9.93 -13.08
N LEU A 109 10.50 -8.69 -13.31
CA LEU A 109 9.64 -7.51 -13.12
C LEU A 109 8.62 -7.33 -14.25
N THR A 110 7.38 -6.99 -13.91
CA THR A 110 6.39 -6.53 -14.89
C THR A 110 6.65 -5.08 -15.27
N LEU A 111 7.40 -4.89 -16.36
CA LEU A 111 7.66 -3.55 -16.92
C LEU A 111 6.74 -3.21 -18.09
N SER A 112 5.80 -4.10 -18.44
CA SER A 112 4.85 -3.84 -19.52
C SER A 112 3.91 -2.68 -19.16
N PRO A 113 3.89 -1.58 -19.93
CA PRO A 113 3.05 -0.42 -19.61
C PRO A 113 1.56 -0.76 -19.71
N SER A 114 1.16 -1.69 -20.59
CA SER A 114 -0.25 -2.06 -20.74
C SER A 114 -0.84 -2.68 -19.47
N ILE A 115 -0.02 -3.41 -18.70
CA ILE A 115 -0.43 -4.04 -17.44
C ILE A 115 -0.45 -2.98 -16.33
N VAL A 116 0.68 -2.28 -16.15
CA VAL A 116 0.84 -1.29 -15.07
C VAL A 116 -0.16 -0.13 -15.18
N PHE A 117 -0.31 0.46 -16.37
CA PHE A 117 -1.32 1.51 -16.59
C PHE A 117 -2.73 0.93 -16.77
N GLY A 118 -2.85 -0.37 -17.06
CA GLY A 118 -4.13 -1.09 -17.09
C GLY A 118 -4.85 -1.02 -15.75
N TYR A 119 -4.14 -1.23 -14.63
CA TYR A 119 -4.71 -1.09 -13.28
C TYR A 119 -5.33 0.29 -13.02
N LEU A 120 -4.75 1.37 -13.56
CA LEU A 120 -5.29 2.73 -13.39
C LEU A 120 -6.61 2.93 -14.11
N LEU A 121 -6.89 2.14 -15.16
CA LEU A 121 -8.11 2.21 -15.97
C LEU A 121 -9.18 1.20 -15.54
N LYS A 122 -8.88 0.33 -14.56
CA LYS A 122 -9.87 -0.62 -14.02
C LYS A 122 -10.97 0.13 -13.26
N SER A 123 -12.15 -0.47 -13.28
CA SER A 123 -13.31 0.03 -12.53
C SER A 123 -13.08 -0.07 -11.01
N PRO A 124 -13.51 0.92 -10.21
CA PRO A 124 -13.41 0.85 -8.74
C PRO A 124 -14.52 0.02 -8.08
N PHE A 125 -15.39 -0.61 -8.87
CA PHE A 125 -16.50 -1.43 -8.36
C PHE A 125 -16.08 -2.89 -8.09
N GLY A 126 -17.00 -3.66 -7.50
CA GLY A 126 -16.80 -5.09 -7.20
C GLY A 126 -16.35 -5.89 -8.43
N GLY A 127 -15.54 -6.93 -8.20
CA GLY A 127 -14.88 -7.74 -9.23
C GLY A 127 -13.62 -7.11 -9.86
N GLU A 128 -13.53 -5.78 -9.91
CA GLU A 128 -12.44 -5.07 -10.62
C GLU A 128 -11.44 -4.39 -9.67
N GLY A 129 -11.93 -3.64 -8.68
CA GLY A 129 -11.13 -3.14 -7.56
C GLY A 129 -10.05 -2.08 -7.88
N TRP A 130 -10.09 -1.42 -9.04
CA TRP A 130 -9.09 -0.41 -9.46
C TRP A 130 -7.64 -0.85 -9.14
N ILE A 131 -6.78 0.05 -8.66
CA ILE A 131 -5.40 -0.26 -8.22
C ILE A 131 -5.33 -1.15 -6.96
N VAL A 132 -6.43 -1.27 -6.21
CA VAL A 132 -6.50 -2.11 -4.99
C VAL A 132 -6.51 -3.60 -5.36
N SER A 133 -6.81 -3.92 -6.63
CA SER A 133 -6.82 -5.30 -7.14
C SER A 133 -5.46 -5.90 -7.47
N VAL A 134 -4.35 -5.19 -7.21
CA VAL A 134 -3.01 -5.72 -7.47
C VAL A 134 -2.76 -6.98 -6.63
N ASP A 135 -2.46 -8.08 -7.31
CA ASP A 135 -2.40 -9.42 -6.75
C ASP A 135 -0.98 -9.99 -6.67
N ASP A 136 -0.04 -9.50 -7.48
CA ASP A 136 1.34 -9.99 -7.52
C ASP A 136 2.40 -8.93 -7.11
N LEU A 137 3.51 -9.40 -6.53
CA LEU A 137 4.63 -8.55 -6.14
C LEU A 137 5.40 -7.95 -7.33
N GLU A 138 5.45 -8.69 -8.44
CA GLU A 138 6.06 -8.28 -9.70
C GLU A 138 5.45 -6.97 -10.22
N ASP A 139 4.12 -6.85 -10.11
CA ASP A 139 3.34 -5.70 -10.57
C ASP A 139 3.45 -4.53 -9.60
N ILE A 140 3.48 -4.80 -8.29
CA ILE A 140 3.77 -3.77 -7.28
C ILE A 140 5.15 -3.15 -7.54
N ILE A 141 6.19 -3.97 -7.65
CA ILE A 141 7.57 -3.48 -7.80
C ILE A 141 7.77 -2.86 -9.19
N GLY A 142 7.20 -3.46 -10.24
CA GLY A 142 7.18 -2.90 -11.60
C GLY A 142 6.51 -1.52 -11.64
N GLY A 143 5.38 -1.35 -10.96
CA GLY A 143 4.69 -0.07 -10.79
C GLY A 143 5.56 0.98 -10.08
N HIS A 144 6.31 0.60 -9.04
CA HIS A 144 7.24 1.50 -8.37
C HIS A 144 8.41 1.92 -9.27
N VAL A 145 8.92 1.04 -10.13
CA VAL A 145 9.95 1.40 -11.13
C VAL A 145 9.42 2.43 -12.13
N TRP A 146 8.18 2.27 -12.60
CA TRP A 146 7.51 3.25 -13.45
C TRP A 146 7.29 4.59 -12.73
N LEU A 147 6.77 4.55 -11.50
CA LEU A 147 6.55 5.75 -10.69
C LEU A 147 7.84 6.51 -10.42
N GLY A 148 8.92 5.81 -10.03
CA GLY A 148 10.24 6.39 -9.83
C GLY A 148 10.77 7.06 -11.09
N SER A 149 10.61 6.42 -12.25
CA SER A 149 11.04 6.97 -13.55
C SER A 149 10.26 8.24 -13.91
N ILE A 150 8.92 8.23 -13.74
CA ILE A 150 8.06 9.38 -14.01
C ILE A 150 8.38 10.55 -13.08
N CYS A 151 8.61 10.30 -11.79
CA CYS A 151 8.97 11.34 -10.83
C CYS A 151 10.32 11.99 -11.16
N ILE A 152 11.32 11.22 -11.59
CA ILE A 152 12.62 11.76 -12.02
C ILE A 152 12.45 12.63 -13.28
N LEU A 153 11.83 12.08 -14.32
CA LEU A 153 11.66 12.79 -15.60
C LEU A 153 10.80 14.04 -15.42
N GLY A 154 9.71 13.94 -14.64
CA GLY A 154 8.85 15.06 -14.27
C GLY A 154 9.57 16.10 -13.43
N GLY A 155 10.41 15.68 -12.48
CA GLY A 155 11.23 16.59 -11.68
C GLY A 155 12.22 17.38 -12.53
N ILE A 156 12.94 16.72 -13.44
CA ILE A 156 13.85 17.37 -14.39
C ILE A 156 13.07 18.34 -15.28
N TRP A 157 11.91 17.92 -15.80
CA TRP A 157 11.04 18.76 -16.61
C TRP A 157 10.61 20.03 -15.88
N HIS A 158 10.16 19.94 -14.62
CA HIS A 158 9.75 21.09 -13.81
C HIS A 158 10.92 22.03 -13.44
N ILE A 159 12.15 21.51 -13.36
CA ILE A 159 13.36 22.36 -13.18
C ILE A 159 13.66 23.16 -14.45
N LEU A 160 13.55 22.51 -15.62
CA LEU A 160 14.01 23.08 -16.88
C LEU A 160 12.95 23.97 -17.57
N THR A 161 11.68 23.82 -17.22
CA THR A 161 10.58 24.52 -17.87
C THR A 161 9.96 25.60 -16.99
N LYS A 162 9.20 26.49 -17.62
CA LYS A 162 8.39 27.52 -16.93
C LYS A 162 6.91 27.23 -17.19
N PRO A 163 6.01 27.61 -16.27
CA PRO A 163 4.59 27.33 -16.43
C PRO A 163 4.04 27.98 -17.71
N PHE A 164 3.41 27.15 -18.54
CA PHE A 164 2.82 27.58 -19.80
C PHE A 164 1.74 28.64 -19.58
N ALA A 165 1.43 29.42 -20.62
CA ALA A 165 0.49 30.54 -20.51
C ALA A 165 -0.91 30.12 -20.05
N TRP A 166 -1.39 28.94 -20.45
CA TRP A 166 -2.68 28.41 -20.02
C TRP A 166 -2.68 28.07 -18.53
N ALA A 167 -1.63 27.40 -18.02
CA ALA A 167 -1.52 27.01 -16.62
C ALA A 167 -1.47 28.26 -15.71
N ARG A 168 -0.74 29.29 -16.14
CA ARG A 168 -0.68 30.58 -15.44
C ARG A 168 -2.03 31.28 -15.30
N ARG A 169 -2.97 31.04 -16.22
CA ARG A 169 -4.32 31.63 -16.20
C ARG A 169 -5.34 30.77 -15.46
N ALA A 170 -5.12 29.46 -15.37
CA ALA A 170 -6.06 28.51 -14.77
C ALA A 170 -5.88 28.32 -13.25
N LEU A 171 -4.65 28.49 -12.73
CA LEU A 171 -4.33 28.21 -11.33
C LEU A 171 -4.12 29.48 -10.50
N VAL A 172 -4.29 29.34 -9.18
CA VAL A 172 -4.01 30.41 -8.20
C VAL A 172 -2.58 30.24 -7.69
N TRP A 173 -1.76 31.29 -7.85
CA TRP A 173 -0.33 31.27 -7.51
C TRP A 173 -0.08 31.92 -6.14
N SER A 174 -0.53 31.25 -5.07
CA SER A 174 -0.35 31.68 -3.68
C SER A 174 0.06 30.52 -2.78
N GLY A 175 0.71 30.82 -1.64
CA GLY A 175 1.11 29.79 -0.66
C GLY A 175 -0.07 28.97 -0.12
N GLU A 176 -1.20 29.64 0.14
CA GLU A 176 -2.44 28.99 0.58
C GLU A 176 -3.05 28.09 -0.50
N ALA A 177 -2.97 28.48 -1.77
CA ALA A 177 -3.44 27.66 -2.88
C ALA A 177 -2.59 26.39 -3.04
N TYR A 178 -1.26 26.47 -2.93
CA TYR A 178 -0.42 25.27 -2.96
C TYR A 178 -0.70 24.34 -1.78
N LEU A 179 -0.96 24.89 -0.59
CA LEU A 179 -1.38 24.11 0.57
C LEU A 179 -2.73 23.42 0.30
N SER A 180 -3.71 24.11 -0.28
CA SER A 180 -5.02 23.54 -0.57
C SER A 180 -4.96 22.42 -1.62
N TYR A 181 -4.15 22.58 -2.67
CA TYR A 181 -3.91 21.51 -3.66
C TYR A 181 -3.27 20.28 -3.01
N SER A 182 -2.32 20.49 -2.11
CA SER A 182 -1.66 19.41 -1.36
C SER A 182 -2.61 18.70 -0.39
N LEU A 183 -3.47 19.45 0.31
CA LEU A 183 -4.49 18.88 1.21
C LEU A 183 -5.54 18.08 0.44
N GLY A 184 -5.96 18.54 -0.73
CA GLY A 184 -6.83 17.79 -1.63
C GLY A 184 -6.21 16.45 -2.03
N ALA A 185 -4.93 16.46 -2.43
CA ALA A 185 -4.21 15.23 -2.78
C ALA A 185 -4.06 14.27 -1.58
N LEU A 186 -3.70 14.78 -0.39
CA LEU A 186 -3.59 13.97 0.84
C LEU A 186 -4.92 13.34 1.25
N SER A 187 -6.04 14.06 1.07
CA SER A 187 -7.38 13.50 1.33
C SER A 187 -7.66 12.28 0.46
N VAL A 188 -7.34 12.36 -0.83
CA VAL A 188 -7.49 11.23 -1.77
C VAL A 188 -6.54 10.07 -1.38
N PHE A 189 -5.29 10.36 -1.00
CA PHE A 189 -4.38 9.32 -0.51
C PHE A 189 -4.93 8.59 0.73
N GLY A 190 -5.58 9.31 1.65
CA GLY A 190 -6.23 8.71 2.81
C GLY A 190 -7.38 7.75 2.44
N PHE A 191 -8.24 8.15 1.49
CA PHE A 191 -9.32 7.27 1.01
C PHE A 191 -8.79 6.03 0.29
N ILE A 192 -7.77 6.19 -0.56
CA ILE A 192 -7.12 5.08 -1.24
C ILE A 192 -6.50 4.10 -0.23
N ALA A 193 -5.75 4.63 0.74
CA ALA A 193 -5.12 3.81 1.79
C ALA A 193 -6.16 3.04 2.62
N CYS A 194 -7.32 3.66 2.91
CA CYS A 194 -8.44 3.00 3.60
C CYS A 194 -8.95 1.77 2.81
N CYS A 195 -9.13 1.91 1.49
CA CYS A 195 -9.54 0.78 0.65
C CYS A 195 -8.45 -0.29 0.55
N PHE A 196 -7.18 0.11 0.41
CA PHE A 196 -6.05 -0.82 0.33
C PHE A 196 -5.95 -1.74 1.55
N VAL A 197 -5.93 -1.16 2.76
CA VAL A 197 -5.80 -1.97 3.99
C VAL A 197 -7.03 -2.84 4.25
N TRP A 198 -8.20 -2.47 3.71
CA TRP A 198 -9.44 -3.20 3.94
C TRP A 198 -9.61 -4.41 3.00
N PHE A 199 -9.10 -4.33 1.77
CA PHE A 199 -9.39 -5.31 0.71
C PHE A 199 -8.17 -6.05 0.17
N ASN A 200 -6.98 -5.43 0.13
CA ASN A 200 -5.82 -6.02 -0.53
C ASN A 200 -5.00 -6.86 0.45
N ASN A 201 -4.89 -8.16 0.20
CA ASN A 201 -4.09 -9.09 1.00
C ASN A 201 -2.69 -9.37 0.42
N THR A 202 -2.34 -8.89 -0.77
CA THR A 202 -0.97 -9.00 -1.32
C THR A 202 -0.01 -8.01 -0.64
N ALA A 203 -0.36 -6.73 -0.66
CA ALA A 203 0.42 -5.65 -0.03
C ALA A 203 0.21 -5.61 1.49
N TYR A 204 -0.93 -6.11 1.99
CA TYR A 204 -1.19 -6.31 3.42
C TYR A 204 -1.45 -7.79 3.73
N PRO A 205 -0.38 -8.61 3.80
CA PRO A 205 -0.52 -10.05 4.06
C PRO A 205 -1.31 -10.36 5.34
N SER A 206 -2.32 -11.22 5.22
CA SER A 206 -3.21 -11.60 6.33
C SER A 206 -2.46 -12.30 7.47
N GLU A 207 -1.27 -12.84 7.20
CA GLU A 207 -0.36 -13.40 8.22
C GLU A 207 0.16 -12.35 9.20
N PHE A 208 0.26 -11.09 8.76
CA PHE A 208 0.70 -9.97 9.61
C PHE A 208 -0.44 -9.09 10.08
N TYR A 209 -1.45 -8.88 9.24
CA TYR A 209 -2.54 -7.91 9.49
C TYR A 209 -3.85 -8.56 9.95
N GLY A 210 -3.94 -9.89 9.92
CA GLY A 210 -5.18 -10.62 10.11
C GLY A 210 -6.04 -10.68 8.84
N PRO A 211 -7.06 -11.54 8.81
CA PRO A 211 -7.89 -11.72 7.62
C PRO A 211 -8.72 -10.47 7.33
N THR A 212 -8.92 -10.18 6.05
CA THR A 212 -9.86 -9.13 5.64
C THR A 212 -11.30 -9.50 6.01
N GLY A 213 -12.22 -8.53 6.03
CA GLY A 213 -13.65 -8.80 6.26
C GLY A 213 -14.24 -9.85 5.30
N PRO A 214 -14.01 -9.72 3.98
CA PRO A 214 -14.37 -10.74 3.00
C PRO A 214 -13.72 -12.11 3.28
N GLU A 215 -12.43 -12.14 3.63
CA GLU A 215 -11.68 -13.37 3.93
C GLU A 215 -12.24 -14.11 5.14
N ALA A 216 -12.52 -13.40 6.24
CA ALA A 216 -13.11 -14.00 7.43
C ALA A 216 -14.51 -14.58 7.16
N SER A 217 -15.32 -13.89 6.34
CA SER A 217 -16.67 -14.36 5.99
C SER A 217 -16.64 -15.64 5.15
N GLN A 218 -15.74 -15.71 4.17
CA GLN A 218 -15.58 -16.91 3.33
C GLN A 218 -14.96 -18.07 4.13
N ALA A 219 -13.98 -17.80 5.00
CA ALA A 219 -13.40 -18.80 5.90
C ALA A 219 -14.44 -19.41 6.86
N GLN A 220 -15.41 -18.62 7.33
CA GLN A 220 -16.53 -19.13 8.12
C GLN A 220 -17.38 -20.12 7.32
N ALA A 221 -17.77 -19.76 6.10
CA ALA A 221 -18.57 -20.64 5.23
C ALA A 221 -17.82 -21.95 4.92
N PHE A 222 -16.53 -21.85 4.60
CA PHE A 222 -15.65 -23.00 4.37
C PHE A 222 -15.56 -23.92 5.58
N THR A 223 -15.40 -23.36 6.78
CA THR A 223 -15.31 -24.14 8.04
C THR A 223 -16.56 -25.00 8.24
N PHE A 224 -17.75 -24.42 8.06
CA PHE A 224 -19.00 -25.17 8.21
C PHE A 224 -19.24 -26.18 7.10
N LEU A 225 -18.85 -25.85 5.86
CA LEU A 225 -18.91 -26.77 4.73
C LEU A 225 -18.06 -28.01 5.00
N VAL A 226 -16.78 -27.84 5.36
CA VAL A 226 -15.87 -28.95 5.65
C VAL A 226 -16.36 -29.76 6.85
N ARG A 227 -16.84 -29.11 7.91
CA ARG A 227 -17.40 -29.78 9.09
C ARG A 227 -18.58 -30.68 8.68
N ASP A 228 -19.55 -30.13 7.97
CA ASP A 228 -20.78 -30.86 7.66
C ASP A 228 -20.55 -31.96 6.61
N GLN A 229 -19.61 -31.75 5.69
CA GLN A 229 -19.14 -32.79 4.77
C GLN A 229 -18.49 -33.97 5.53
N ARG A 230 -17.66 -33.68 6.55
CA ARG A 230 -17.08 -34.72 7.42
C ARG A 230 -18.15 -35.46 8.24
N LEU A 231 -19.27 -34.81 8.52
CA LEU A 231 -20.45 -35.43 9.16
C LEU A 231 -21.33 -36.21 8.16
N GLY A 232 -20.96 -36.27 6.89
CA GLY A 232 -21.67 -37.04 5.85
C GLY A 232 -22.75 -36.26 5.11
N ALA A 233 -22.86 -34.94 5.29
CA ALA A 233 -23.80 -34.13 4.52
C ALA A 233 -23.32 -33.96 3.07
N ASN A 234 -24.24 -34.12 2.11
CA ASN A 234 -23.96 -33.80 0.71
C ASN A 234 -24.07 -32.29 0.48
N VAL A 235 -22.93 -31.59 0.54
CA VAL A 235 -22.86 -30.13 0.43
C VAL A 235 -23.32 -29.59 -0.93
N GLY A 236 -23.26 -30.39 -1.99
CA GLY A 236 -23.67 -30.00 -3.34
C GLY A 236 -25.18 -30.06 -3.58
N SER A 237 -25.90 -30.89 -2.83
CA SER A 237 -27.36 -31.02 -2.94
C SER A 237 -28.12 -30.50 -1.72
N ALA A 238 -27.41 -29.98 -0.72
CA ALA A 238 -28.02 -29.43 0.50
C ALA A 238 -28.73 -28.11 0.20
N GLN A 239 -30.05 -28.14 0.17
CA GLN A 239 -30.90 -26.96 0.00
C GLN A 239 -31.06 -26.22 1.34
N GLY A 240 -30.89 -24.90 1.32
CA GLY A 240 -31.12 -24.00 2.44
C GLY A 240 -32.60 -23.58 2.56
N PRO A 241 -32.97 -22.87 3.64
CA PRO A 241 -34.36 -22.49 3.91
C PRO A 241 -35.00 -21.58 2.85
N THR A 242 -34.17 -20.84 2.09
CA THR A 242 -34.62 -19.91 1.05
C THR A 242 -34.79 -20.57 -0.32
N GLY A 243 -34.54 -21.88 -0.43
CA GLY A 243 -34.54 -22.61 -1.69
C GLY A 243 -33.21 -22.56 -2.46
N LEU A 244 -32.28 -21.68 -2.08
CA LEU A 244 -30.90 -21.65 -2.57
C LEU A 244 -30.05 -22.75 -1.91
N GLY A 245 -28.90 -23.09 -2.49
CA GLY A 245 -27.97 -24.03 -1.87
C GLY A 245 -27.41 -23.50 -0.55
N LYS A 246 -27.37 -24.35 0.47
CA LYS A 246 -26.94 -23.98 1.84
C LYS A 246 -25.45 -23.65 1.90
N TYR A 247 -24.62 -24.40 1.17
CA TYR A 247 -23.16 -24.24 1.17
C TYR A 247 -22.61 -23.70 -0.14
N LEU A 248 -23.18 -24.15 -1.28
CA LEU A 248 -22.73 -23.78 -2.62
C LEU A 248 -23.91 -23.28 -3.43
N MET A 249 -23.69 -22.25 -4.23
CA MET A 249 -24.67 -21.72 -5.18
C MET A 249 -23.95 -21.04 -6.35
N ARG A 250 -24.69 -20.37 -7.24
CA ARG A 250 -24.13 -19.69 -8.41
C ARG A 250 -24.04 -18.18 -8.21
N SER A 251 -22.95 -17.59 -8.68
CA SER A 251 -22.82 -16.14 -8.86
C SER A 251 -23.78 -15.64 -9.95
N PRO A 252 -23.98 -14.32 -10.09
CA PRO A 252 -24.72 -13.75 -11.22
C PRO A 252 -24.16 -14.14 -12.59
N THR A 253 -22.88 -14.50 -12.68
CA THR A 253 -22.18 -14.95 -13.90
C THR A 253 -22.12 -16.48 -14.03
N GLY A 254 -22.64 -17.23 -13.07
CA GLY A 254 -22.75 -18.69 -13.12
C GLY A 254 -21.62 -19.47 -12.45
N GLU A 255 -20.62 -18.79 -11.88
CA GLU A 255 -19.50 -19.39 -11.13
C GLU A 255 -20.00 -20.04 -9.83
N VAL A 256 -19.31 -21.09 -9.37
CA VAL A 256 -19.64 -21.74 -8.10
C VAL A 256 -19.07 -20.92 -6.96
N ILE A 257 -19.93 -20.48 -6.05
CA ILE A 257 -19.59 -19.61 -4.91
C ILE A 257 -20.20 -20.14 -3.61
N PHE A 258 -19.67 -19.70 -2.47
CA PHE A 258 -20.29 -20.03 -1.19
C PHE A 258 -21.67 -19.40 -1.01
N GLY A 259 -22.56 -20.16 -0.37
CA GLY A 259 -23.94 -19.78 -0.06
C GLY A 259 -24.08 -18.87 1.17
N GLY A 260 -25.30 -18.37 1.39
CA GLY A 260 -25.61 -17.48 2.50
C GLY A 260 -25.12 -16.04 2.30
N GLU A 261 -24.93 -15.28 3.38
CA GLU A 261 -24.57 -13.86 3.30
C GLU A 261 -23.20 -13.59 2.68
N THR A 262 -22.31 -14.61 2.65
CA THR A 262 -20.98 -14.46 2.05
C THR A 262 -21.02 -14.40 0.53
N MET A 263 -22.20 -14.58 -0.09
CA MET A 263 -22.39 -14.43 -1.53
C MET A 263 -21.88 -13.11 -2.10
N ARG A 264 -21.88 -12.04 -1.29
CA ARG A 264 -21.38 -10.71 -1.66
C ARG A 264 -19.86 -10.59 -1.70
N PHE A 265 -19.15 -11.60 -1.19
CA PHE A 265 -17.69 -11.64 -1.07
C PHE A 265 -17.08 -12.69 -1.99
N TRP A 266 -17.80 -13.11 -3.03
CA TRP A 266 -17.36 -14.10 -4.02
C TRP A 266 -16.14 -13.66 -4.85
N ASP A 267 -15.88 -12.35 -4.92
CA ASP A 267 -14.69 -11.77 -5.55
C ASP A 267 -13.41 -11.98 -4.74
N LEU A 268 -13.49 -12.47 -3.50
CA LEU A 268 -12.32 -12.75 -2.67
C LEU A 268 -11.38 -13.73 -3.39
N ARG A 269 -10.09 -13.43 -3.28
CA ARG A 269 -9.00 -14.37 -3.56
C ARG A 269 -8.11 -14.41 -2.33
N ALA A 270 -7.75 -15.61 -1.87
CA ALA A 270 -6.81 -15.80 -0.79
C ALA A 270 -5.92 -17.03 -1.09
N PRO A 271 -4.65 -17.06 -0.67
CA PRO A 271 -3.76 -18.20 -0.94
C PRO A 271 -4.28 -19.54 -0.40
N CYS A 272 -5.19 -19.50 0.58
CA CYS A 272 -5.76 -20.66 1.25
C CYS A 272 -7.11 -21.15 0.70
N LEU A 273 -7.66 -20.49 -0.34
CA LEU A 273 -8.98 -20.76 -0.92
C LEU A 273 -8.94 -20.76 -2.46
#